data_AF-A0AAP0DNJ3-F1
#
_entry.id   AF-A0AAP0DNJ3-F1
#
_cell.length_a   1.000
_cell.length_b   1.000
_cell.length_c   1.000
_cell.angle_alpha   90.00
_cell.angle_beta   90.00
_cell.angle_gamma   90.00
#
_symmetry.space_group_name_H-M   'P 1'
#
loop_
_entity.id
_entity.type
_entity.pdbx_description
1 polymer ?
#
loop_
_entity_poly.entity_id
_entity_poly.type
_entity_poly.pdbx_seq_one_letter_code
_entity_poly.pdbx_strand_id
1 'polypeptide(L)'
;MSITTPTHQTSLTNRSQLPAFGFREFILNHDNRFISIFNLCGKISFQLFSAIDLVLRSRMALRKPGLIALFDVDGTLTAPRKGVTPKMLKFIQELRKVVTVGVVGGSDLVKISEQLGSTVINDYDYVFAENGLVAYKDGKLVGTQSLKTSLGEDKIKEFVNFVLHYIADLDIPIKRGTFIEFRSGMINVSPIGRNCSQEERDEFEKYDKVHNIRSNMVEVLREKFAHLNLTFSIGGQISFDAFPQGWDKTYCLKYLEEFQEIHFFGDKTYKGGNDHEIYESERTVGHTVTSPDDTLDQCTSLFLVKQV
;
A
#
# COMPACT_ATOMS: atom_id res chain seq x y z
N MET A 1 -74.07 -15.59 -10.36
CA MET A 1 -73.98 -16.11 -8.98
C MET A 1 -72.84 -15.36 -8.30
N SER A 2 -73.13 -14.20 -7.69
CA SER A 2 -73.56 -14.04 -6.29
C SER A 2 -72.46 -14.43 -5.29
N ILE A 3 -71.80 -13.44 -4.67
CA ILE A 3 -71.98 -13.03 -3.25
C ILE A 3 -70.93 -13.75 -2.37
N THR A 4 -70.12 -13.19 -1.46
CA THR A 4 -69.90 -11.85 -0.86
C THR A 4 -68.69 -11.96 0.09
N THR A 5 -67.96 -10.87 0.29
CA THR A 5 -67.18 -10.59 1.52
C THR A 5 -68.10 -10.40 2.73
N PRO A 6 -67.57 -10.47 3.97
CA PRO A 6 -67.74 -9.28 4.80
C PRO A 6 -66.49 -8.88 5.60
N THR A 7 -66.23 -7.58 5.55
CA THR A 7 -65.54 -6.77 6.56
C THR A 7 -66.35 -6.72 7.85
N HIS A 8 -65.67 -6.69 9.01
CA HIS A 8 -66.21 -6.04 10.20
C HIS A 8 -65.13 -5.24 10.94
N GLN A 9 -65.31 -3.92 10.93
CA GLN A 9 -64.79 -2.96 11.90
C GLN A 9 -65.50 -3.13 13.25
N THR A 10 -64.78 -2.83 14.34
CA THR A 10 -65.16 -2.14 15.60
C THR A 10 -64.27 -2.65 16.74
N SER A 11 -63.87 -1.94 17.79
CA SER A 11 -63.72 -0.53 18.17
C SER A 11 -63.40 -0.56 19.67
N LEU A 12 -62.60 0.40 20.18
CA LEU A 12 -62.48 0.78 21.61
C LEU A 12 -61.77 -0.28 22.50
N THR A 13 -60.99 -0.02 23.55
CA THR A 13 -60.45 1.14 24.26
C THR A 13 -59.57 0.53 25.36
N ASN A 14 -58.35 0.99 25.58
CA ASN A 14 -57.98 1.50 26.91
C ASN A 14 -56.61 2.14 26.96
N ARG A 15 -56.61 3.29 27.65
CA ARG A 15 -55.53 4.22 27.93
C ARG A 15 -54.65 3.73 29.09
N SER A 16 -53.36 4.06 29.02
CA SER A 16 -52.57 4.58 30.15
C SER A 16 -51.34 5.29 29.57
N GLN A 17 -51.42 6.60 29.38
CA GLN A 17 -50.87 7.64 30.28
C GLN A 17 -49.34 7.79 30.21
N LEU A 18 -48.87 8.77 29.43
CA LEU A 18 -47.69 9.58 29.72
C LEU A 18 -47.95 11.02 29.21
N PRO A 19 -47.50 12.08 29.93
CA PRO A 19 -48.14 13.39 29.89
C PRO A 19 -47.62 14.31 28.79
N ALA A 20 -48.55 15.03 28.17
CA ALA A 20 -48.30 16.21 27.37
C ALA A 20 -48.10 17.43 28.28
N PHE A 21 -47.01 18.18 28.08
CA PHE A 21 -46.92 19.55 28.56
C PHE A 21 -47.50 20.49 27.52
N GLY A 22 -48.56 21.17 27.93
CA GLY A 22 -49.43 21.98 27.09
C GLY A 22 -48.85 23.33 26.70
N PHE A 23 -49.27 23.76 25.51
CA PHE A 23 -49.30 25.15 25.10
C PHE A 23 -50.54 25.85 25.66
N ARG A 24 -50.34 27.08 26.16
CA ARG A 24 -51.21 28.28 26.26
C ARG A 24 -50.75 29.02 27.51
N GLU A 25 -50.49 30.32 27.50
CA GLU A 25 -51.18 31.42 26.83
C GLU A 25 -50.25 32.64 26.99
N PHE A 26 -49.98 33.42 25.95
CA PHE A 26 -49.74 34.86 26.13
C PHE A 26 -50.24 35.63 24.92
N ILE A 27 -50.93 36.69 25.28
CA ILE A 27 -51.77 37.58 24.48
C ILE A 27 -50.92 38.35 23.47
N LEU A 28 -51.35 38.34 22.21
CA LEU A 28 -50.92 39.34 21.23
C LEU A 28 -51.45 40.69 21.67
N ASN A 29 -50.55 41.64 21.92
CA ASN A 29 -50.88 43.05 21.86
C ASN A 29 -49.86 43.76 20.96
N HIS A 30 -50.37 44.63 20.11
CA HIS A 30 -49.62 45.41 19.13
C HIS A 30 -48.53 46.25 19.80
N ASP A 31 -47.25 45.94 19.54
CA ASP A 31 -46.21 46.89 19.13
C ASP A 31 -44.79 46.28 19.24
N ASN A 32 -44.14 46.16 18.08
CA ASN A 32 -42.77 45.66 17.89
C ASN A 32 -41.71 46.54 18.57
N ARG A 33 -41.23 46.22 19.79
CA ARG A 33 -39.86 46.57 20.27
C ARG A 33 -39.36 45.60 21.36
N PHE A 34 -38.32 44.82 21.08
CA PHE A 34 -37.55 44.10 22.10
C PHE A 34 -36.29 44.89 22.49
N ILE A 35 -36.14 45.18 23.79
CA ILE A 35 -34.91 45.69 24.41
C ILE A 35 -34.38 44.63 25.39
N SER A 36 -33.17 44.15 25.08
CA SER A 36 -32.04 43.77 25.95
C SER A 36 -32.30 43.44 27.44
N ILE A 37 -32.24 42.15 27.81
CA ILE A 37 -31.62 41.68 29.07
C ILE A 37 -30.99 40.29 28.84
N PHE A 38 -29.81 40.20 28.19
CA PHE A 38 -28.97 38.97 28.23
C PHE A 38 -27.53 39.32 27.83
N ASN A 39 -26.87 40.15 28.63
CA ASN A 39 -25.46 40.50 28.43
C ASN A 39 -24.70 40.38 29.75
N LEU A 40 -24.30 39.15 30.12
CA LEU A 40 -23.09 38.91 30.92
C LEU A 40 -22.65 37.43 30.97
N CYS A 41 -23.53 36.46 30.72
CA CYS A 41 -23.18 35.03 30.85
C CYS A 41 -22.58 34.39 29.57
N GLY A 42 -22.86 34.95 28.37
CA GLY A 42 -22.43 34.35 27.09
C GLY A 42 -20.97 34.58 26.69
N LYS A 43 -20.33 35.66 27.17
CA LYS A 43 -18.95 36.00 26.76
C LYS A 43 -17.88 35.13 27.45
N ILE A 44 -18.12 34.72 28.70
CA ILE A 44 -17.19 33.89 29.48
C ILE A 44 -17.21 32.44 28.96
N SER A 45 -18.37 31.94 28.54
CA SER A 45 -18.50 30.59 27.97
C SER A 45 -17.82 30.47 26.60
N PHE A 46 -17.92 31.48 25.72
CA PHE A 46 -17.32 31.41 24.38
C PHE A 46 -15.79 31.52 24.39
N GLN A 47 -15.21 32.33 25.28
CA GLN A 47 -13.75 32.41 25.44
C GLN A 47 -13.16 31.15 26.08
N LEU A 48 -13.86 30.52 27.03
CA LEU A 48 -13.39 29.29 27.66
C LEU A 48 -13.49 28.10 26.70
N PHE A 49 -14.56 28.00 25.90
CA PHE A 49 -14.69 26.98 24.85
C PHE A 49 -13.67 27.19 23.72
N SER A 50 -13.42 28.43 23.29
CA SER A 50 -12.38 28.74 22.31
C SER A 50 -10.97 28.43 22.83
N ALA A 51 -10.68 28.72 24.09
CA ALA A 51 -9.39 28.41 24.70
C ALA A 51 -9.21 26.91 24.92
N ILE A 52 -10.25 26.18 25.30
CA ILE A 52 -10.22 24.71 25.42
C ILE A 52 -10.09 24.06 24.04
N ASP A 53 -10.76 24.54 23.00
CA ASP A 53 -10.63 24.03 21.62
C ASP A 53 -9.25 24.37 21.02
N LEU A 54 -8.68 25.54 21.34
CA LEU A 54 -7.30 25.91 20.98
C LEU A 54 -6.26 25.10 21.76
N VAL A 55 -6.50 24.81 23.04
CA VAL A 55 -5.62 23.98 23.89
C VAL A 55 -5.74 22.50 23.52
N LEU A 56 -6.91 22.00 23.14
CA LEU A 56 -7.13 20.64 22.64
C LEU A 56 -6.52 20.47 21.23
N ARG A 57 -6.63 21.48 20.35
CA ARG A 57 -5.90 21.52 19.07
C ARG A 57 -4.38 21.63 19.26
N SER A 58 -3.91 22.24 20.35
CA SER A 58 -2.47 22.36 20.64
C SER A 58 -1.80 21.07 21.15
N ARG A 59 -2.57 20.01 21.46
CA ARG A 59 -2.04 18.74 22.00
C ARG A 59 -2.03 17.58 21.00
N MET A 60 -2.52 17.79 19.78
CA MET A 60 -2.21 16.90 18.66
C MET A 60 -1.05 17.54 17.90
N ALA A 61 0.10 16.87 17.89
CA ALA A 61 1.18 17.25 16.98
C ALA A 61 0.57 17.27 15.57
N LEU A 62 0.48 18.47 14.98
CA LEU A 62 0.06 18.62 13.59
C LEU A 62 1.03 17.80 12.74
N ARG A 63 0.48 16.87 11.95
CA ARG A 63 1.25 16.04 11.03
C ARG A 63 2.15 16.94 10.20
N LYS A 64 3.45 16.64 10.16
CA LYS A 64 4.45 17.44 9.43
C LYS A 64 4.05 17.47 7.94
N PRO A 65 3.65 18.63 7.40
CA PRO A 65 3.22 18.71 6.00
C PRO A 65 4.41 18.46 5.07
N GLY A 66 4.18 17.80 3.94
CA GLY A 66 5.22 17.53 2.94
C GLY A 66 6.22 16.43 3.33
N LEU A 67 5.99 15.71 4.44
CA LEU A 67 6.82 14.59 4.90
C LEU A 67 6.07 13.26 4.83
N ILE A 68 6.75 12.22 4.34
CA ILE A 68 6.29 10.82 4.37
C ILE A 68 7.39 9.87 4.83
N ALA A 69 7.01 8.92 5.69
CA ALA A 69 7.77 7.73 6.00
C ALA A 69 7.20 6.56 5.19
N LEU A 70 8.02 6.02 4.30
CA LEU A 70 7.70 4.94 3.37
C LEU A 70 8.48 3.69 3.78
N PHE A 71 7.79 2.56 3.91
CA PHE A 71 8.36 1.34 4.45
C PHE A 71 8.29 0.21 3.43
N ASP A 72 9.37 -0.54 3.26
CA ASP A 72 9.25 -1.93 2.83
C ASP A 72 8.44 -2.75 3.85
N VAL A 73 7.95 -3.92 3.44
CA VAL A 73 7.10 -4.79 4.28
C VAL A 73 7.92 -5.86 4.99
N ASP A 74 8.61 -6.72 4.25
CA ASP A 74 9.10 -8.02 4.73
C ASP A 74 10.56 -7.95 5.20
N GLY A 75 10.79 -8.04 6.51
CA GLY A 75 12.09 -7.73 7.13
C GLY A 75 12.13 -6.33 7.74
N THR A 76 11.28 -5.43 7.24
CA THR A 76 11.20 -4.02 7.65
C THR A 76 10.07 -3.73 8.65
N LEU A 77 8.83 -4.11 8.34
CA LEU A 77 7.68 -3.97 9.26
C LEU A 77 7.27 -5.31 9.89
N THR A 78 7.53 -6.41 9.20
CA THR A 78 7.26 -7.77 9.69
C THR A 78 8.53 -8.58 9.72
N ALA A 79 8.57 -9.63 10.56
CA ALA A 79 9.59 -10.65 10.39
C ALA A 79 9.39 -11.37 9.03
N PRO A 80 10.45 -11.91 8.41
CA PRO A 80 10.38 -12.56 7.11
C PRO A 80 9.23 -13.56 6.97
N ARG A 81 8.30 -13.30 6.04
CA ARG A 81 7.10 -14.09 5.72
C ARG A 81 6.14 -14.31 6.89
N LYS A 82 6.13 -13.42 7.88
CA LYS A 82 5.21 -13.47 9.04
C LYS A 82 4.26 -12.28 9.06
N GLY A 83 3.18 -12.43 9.81
CA GLY A 83 2.26 -11.35 10.12
C GLY A 83 2.89 -10.29 11.03
N VAL A 84 2.41 -9.07 10.90
CA VAL A 84 2.78 -7.92 11.72
C VAL A 84 2.40 -8.15 13.18
N THR A 85 3.25 -7.68 14.08
CA THR A 85 2.98 -7.81 15.52
C THR A 85 2.01 -6.72 16.00
N PRO A 86 1.22 -6.97 17.06
CA PRO A 86 0.38 -5.93 17.66
C PRO A 86 1.18 -4.70 18.13
N LYS A 87 2.44 -4.90 18.55
CA LYS A 87 3.38 -3.84 18.92
C LYS A 87 3.64 -2.91 17.72
N MET A 88 3.96 -3.48 16.56
CA MET A 88 4.24 -2.72 15.34
C MET A 88 2.98 -2.01 14.81
N LEU A 89 1.82 -2.67 14.80
CA LEU A 89 0.55 -2.03 14.41
C LEU A 89 0.24 -0.79 15.25
N LYS A 90 0.37 -0.92 16.58
CA LYS A 90 0.17 0.20 17.50
C LYS A 90 1.18 1.32 17.24
N PHE A 91 2.44 0.97 16.98
CA PHE A 91 3.48 1.93 16.64
C PHE A 91 3.15 2.71 15.36
N ILE A 92 2.76 2.04 14.28
CA ILE A 92 2.36 2.68 13.02
C ILE A 92 1.18 3.63 13.22
N GLN A 93 0.20 3.26 14.04
CA GLN A 93 -0.94 4.12 14.38
C GLN A 93 -0.50 5.40 15.12
N GLU A 94 0.48 5.32 16.02
CA GLU A 94 1.04 6.50 16.69
C GLU A 94 1.89 7.34 15.73
N LEU A 95 2.70 6.71 14.88
CA LEU A 95 3.52 7.38 13.88
C LEU A 95 2.67 8.17 12.88
N ARG A 96 1.56 7.58 12.41
CA ARG A 96 0.63 8.19 11.46
C ARG A 96 -0.04 9.47 11.97
N LYS A 97 -0.07 9.70 13.28
CA LYS A 97 -0.56 10.95 13.87
C LYS A 97 0.38 12.13 13.59
N VAL A 98 1.68 11.87 13.37
CA VAL A 98 2.71 12.91 13.25
C VAL A 98 3.35 13.00 11.87
N VAL A 99 3.30 11.93 11.07
CA VAL A 99 3.86 11.88 9.71
C VAL A 99 2.94 11.08 8.78
N THR A 100 3.03 11.32 7.48
CA THR A 100 2.40 10.44 6.48
C THR A 100 3.09 9.09 6.48
N VAL A 101 2.32 8.01 6.46
CA VAL A 101 2.87 6.65 6.46
C VAL A 101 2.43 5.95 5.19
N GLY A 102 3.40 5.46 4.42
CA GLY A 102 3.18 4.62 3.25
C GLY A 102 3.88 3.28 3.37
N VAL A 103 3.38 2.26 2.68
CA VAL A 103 4.09 0.98 2.50
C VAL A 103 4.29 0.69 1.02
N VAL A 104 5.42 0.06 0.68
CA VAL A 104 5.74 -0.40 -0.68
C VAL A 104 6.30 -1.82 -0.65
N GLY A 105 5.71 -2.72 -1.44
CA GLY A 105 6.17 -4.10 -1.54
C GLY A 105 6.10 -4.59 -2.97
N GLY A 106 7.00 -5.51 -3.34
CA GLY A 106 6.97 -6.17 -4.65
C GLY A 106 5.89 -7.25 -4.77
N SER A 107 5.27 -7.63 -3.64
CA SER A 107 4.16 -8.58 -3.59
C SER A 107 2.83 -7.95 -4.03
N ASP A 108 1.90 -8.81 -4.45
CA ASP A 108 0.50 -8.43 -4.64
C ASP A 108 -0.16 -7.94 -3.33
N LEU A 109 -1.29 -7.25 -3.47
CA LEU A 109 -2.03 -6.70 -2.32
C LEU A 109 -2.49 -7.78 -1.33
N VAL A 110 -2.79 -8.99 -1.83
CA VAL A 110 -3.26 -10.09 -0.97
C VAL A 110 -2.18 -10.48 0.02
N LYS A 111 -0.96 -10.71 -0.44
CA LYS A 111 0.20 -11.01 0.40
C LYS A 111 0.56 -9.87 1.36
N ILE A 112 0.52 -8.63 0.87
CA ILE A 112 0.72 -7.46 1.75
C ILE A 112 -0.35 -7.44 2.85
N SER A 113 -1.61 -7.76 2.52
CA SER A 113 -2.72 -7.83 3.49
C SER A 113 -2.57 -9.02 4.46
N GLU A 114 -2.05 -10.16 4.02
CA GLU A 114 -1.73 -11.29 4.91
C GLU A 114 -0.68 -10.90 5.96
N GLN A 115 0.30 -10.07 5.56
CA GLN A 115 1.36 -9.61 6.46
C GLN A 115 0.91 -8.45 7.35
N LEU A 116 0.22 -7.43 6.81
CA LEU A 116 -0.08 -6.19 7.52
C LEU A 116 -1.52 -6.11 8.08
N GLY A 117 -2.36 -7.10 7.77
CA GLY A 117 -3.76 -7.14 8.16
C GLY A 117 -4.72 -6.79 7.01
N SER A 118 -5.96 -7.28 7.11
CA SER A 118 -6.98 -7.12 6.05
C SER A 118 -7.45 -5.68 5.83
N THR A 119 -7.15 -4.77 6.76
CA THR A 119 -7.51 -3.35 6.71
C THR A 119 -6.38 -2.47 6.17
N VAL A 120 -5.30 -3.05 5.63
CA VAL A 120 -4.06 -2.35 5.24
C VAL A 120 -4.30 -1.08 4.40
N ILE A 121 -5.24 -1.09 3.45
CA ILE A 121 -5.54 0.08 2.61
C ILE A 121 -6.06 1.30 3.37
N ASN A 122 -6.58 1.09 4.58
CA ASN A 122 -7.10 2.13 5.47
C ASN A 122 -6.15 2.44 6.64
N ASP A 123 -5.29 1.49 7.00
CA ASP A 123 -4.35 1.63 8.13
C ASP A 123 -3.16 2.53 7.78
N TYR A 124 -2.80 2.59 6.49
CA TYR A 124 -1.75 3.43 5.93
C TYR A 124 -2.33 4.51 5.03
N ASP A 125 -1.64 5.65 4.89
CA ASP A 125 -2.08 6.72 3.98
C ASP A 125 -1.82 6.34 2.52
N TYR A 126 -0.73 5.61 2.27
CA TYR A 126 -0.38 5.06 0.96
C TYR A 126 -0.08 3.56 1.05
N VAL A 127 -0.59 2.79 0.10
CA VAL A 127 -0.26 1.35 -0.05
C VAL A 127 0.12 1.08 -1.50
N PHE A 128 1.38 0.73 -1.71
CA PHE A 128 1.94 0.41 -3.02
C PHE A 128 2.23 -1.09 -3.11
N ALA A 129 1.31 -1.83 -3.73
CA ALA A 129 1.54 -3.22 -4.08
C ALA A 129 2.25 -3.30 -5.44
N GLU A 130 2.99 -4.39 -5.65
CA GLU A 130 3.75 -4.65 -6.87
C GLU A 130 4.62 -3.44 -7.26
N ASN A 131 5.42 -2.96 -6.31
CA ASN A 131 6.28 -1.77 -6.42
C ASN A 131 5.54 -0.44 -6.71
N GLY A 132 4.21 -0.42 -6.56
CA GLY A 132 3.37 0.74 -6.87
C GLY A 132 2.68 0.64 -8.22
N LEU A 133 2.79 -0.48 -8.94
CA LEU A 133 1.93 -0.75 -10.10
C LEU A 133 0.46 -0.76 -9.70
N VAL A 134 0.15 -1.21 -8.48
CA VAL A 134 -1.15 -1.01 -7.85
C VAL A 134 -0.97 -0.09 -6.64
N ALA A 135 -1.57 1.09 -6.71
CA ALA A 135 -1.38 2.16 -5.73
C ALA A 135 -2.70 2.59 -5.10
N TYR A 136 -2.75 2.63 -3.77
CA TYR A 136 -3.86 3.18 -2.99
C TYR A 136 -3.40 4.41 -2.22
N LYS A 137 -4.29 5.41 -2.14
CA LYS A 137 -4.17 6.60 -1.28
C LYS A 137 -5.47 6.78 -0.51
N ASP A 138 -5.41 6.88 0.80
CA ASP A 138 -6.57 7.07 1.69
C ASP A 138 -7.70 6.05 1.42
N GLY A 139 -7.35 4.77 1.31
CA GLY A 139 -8.28 3.68 1.00
C GLY A 139 -8.80 3.63 -0.44
N LYS A 140 -8.40 4.56 -1.31
CA LYS A 140 -8.87 4.63 -2.70
C LYS A 140 -7.78 4.23 -3.68
N LEU A 141 -8.14 3.43 -4.69
CA LEU A 141 -7.24 3.10 -5.79
C LEU A 141 -6.93 4.36 -6.60
N VAL A 142 -5.65 4.72 -6.70
CA VAL A 142 -5.16 5.90 -7.45
C VAL A 142 -4.32 5.54 -8.66
N GLY A 143 -3.86 4.29 -8.76
CA GLY A 143 -3.11 3.82 -9.92
C GLY A 143 -3.17 2.31 -10.07
N THR A 144 -3.33 1.85 -11.31
CA THR A 144 -3.12 0.46 -11.70
C THR A 144 -2.38 0.44 -13.02
N GLN A 145 -1.37 -0.42 -13.14
CA GLN A 145 -0.60 -0.60 -14.37
C GLN A 145 -0.28 -2.08 -14.55
N SER A 146 -0.20 -2.51 -15.80
CA SER A 146 0.21 -3.87 -16.16
C SER A 146 1.23 -3.86 -17.29
N LEU A 147 2.03 -4.92 -17.38
CA LEU A 147 2.98 -5.10 -18.46
C LEU A 147 2.28 -5.05 -19.82
N LYS A 148 1.08 -5.63 -19.91
CA LYS A 148 0.23 -5.61 -21.11
C LYS A 148 -0.11 -4.19 -21.54
N THR A 149 -0.55 -3.34 -20.61
CA THR A 149 -0.89 -1.94 -20.92
C THR A 149 0.34 -1.08 -21.20
N SER A 150 1.50 -1.44 -20.65
CA SER A 150 2.77 -0.72 -20.86
C SER A 150 3.45 -1.05 -22.19
N LEU A 151 3.64 -2.34 -22.50
CA LEU A 151 4.32 -2.79 -23.71
C LEU A 151 3.37 -2.99 -24.90
N GLY A 152 2.13 -3.41 -24.65
CA GLY A 152 1.23 -3.85 -25.70
C GLY A 152 1.49 -5.29 -26.16
N GLU A 153 0.45 -5.90 -26.73
CA GLU A 153 0.44 -7.34 -27.09
C GLU A 153 1.48 -7.72 -28.14
N ASP A 154 1.74 -6.86 -29.13
CA ASP A 154 2.67 -7.22 -30.20
C ASP A 154 4.11 -7.35 -29.69
N LYS A 155 4.56 -6.43 -28.82
CA LYS A 155 5.89 -6.48 -28.20
C LYS A 155 6.01 -7.64 -27.21
N ILE A 156 4.95 -7.92 -26.46
CA ILE A 156 4.91 -9.09 -25.55
C ILE A 156 5.00 -10.39 -26.34
N LYS A 157 4.21 -10.54 -27.42
CA LYS A 157 4.24 -11.69 -28.31
C LYS A 157 5.62 -11.88 -28.93
N GLU A 158 6.26 -10.80 -29.39
CA GLU A 158 7.63 -10.83 -29.92
C GLU A 158 8.62 -11.38 -28.87
N PHE A 159 8.57 -10.82 -27.65
CA PHE A 159 9.40 -11.26 -26.53
C PHE A 159 9.18 -12.74 -26.19
N VAL A 160 7.92 -13.14 -26.01
CA VAL A 160 7.54 -14.52 -25.65
C VAL A 160 7.98 -15.51 -26.73
N ASN A 161 7.73 -15.22 -28.01
CA ASN A 161 8.13 -16.10 -29.11
C ASN A 161 9.64 -16.32 -29.12
N PHE A 162 10.42 -15.25 -28.96
CA PHE A 162 11.88 -15.38 -28.91
C PHE A 162 12.34 -16.21 -27.71
N VAL A 163 11.80 -15.96 -26.51
CA VAL A 163 12.14 -16.73 -25.30
C VAL A 163 11.80 -18.21 -25.48
N LEU A 164 10.64 -18.53 -26.05
CA LEU A 164 10.24 -19.93 -26.29
C LEU A 164 11.19 -20.63 -27.27
N HIS A 165 11.57 -19.98 -28.37
CA HIS A 165 12.55 -20.54 -29.31
C HIS A 165 13.92 -20.73 -28.64
N TYR A 166 14.41 -19.72 -27.93
CA TYR A 166 15.68 -19.80 -27.21
C TYR A 166 15.70 -20.97 -26.21
N ILE A 167 14.63 -21.12 -25.41
CA ILE A 167 14.51 -22.22 -24.45
C ILE A 167 14.36 -23.56 -25.15
N ALA A 168 13.70 -23.65 -26.31
CA ALA A 168 13.57 -24.90 -27.05
C ALA A 168 14.96 -25.46 -27.44
N ASP A 169 15.84 -24.58 -27.95
CA ASP A 169 17.18 -24.95 -28.44
C ASP A 169 18.24 -25.05 -27.33
N LEU A 170 17.93 -24.59 -26.12
CA LEU A 170 18.87 -24.61 -25.00
C LEU A 170 19.20 -26.03 -24.55
N ASP A 171 20.47 -26.43 -24.58
CA ASP A 171 20.90 -27.74 -24.09
C ASP A 171 21.19 -27.68 -22.57
N ILE A 172 20.26 -28.21 -21.77
CA ILE A 172 20.39 -28.34 -20.31
C ILE A 172 19.88 -29.72 -19.88
N PRO A 173 20.39 -30.28 -18.76
CA PRO A 173 20.07 -31.66 -18.37
C PRO A 173 18.58 -31.93 -18.17
N ILE A 174 17.84 -30.93 -17.67
CA ILE A 174 16.45 -31.08 -17.28
C ILE A 174 15.64 -29.88 -17.78
N LYS A 175 14.50 -30.16 -18.42
CA LYS A 175 13.41 -29.21 -18.69
C LYS A 175 12.10 -29.79 -18.15
N ARG A 176 11.24 -28.92 -17.61
CA ARG A 176 9.91 -29.26 -17.08
C ARG A 176 8.86 -28.42 -17.80
N GLY A 177 8.15 -27.55 -17.09
CA GLY A 177 7.09 -26.71 -17.64
C GLY A 177 7.01 -25.37 -16.90
N THR A 178 6.19 -24.47 -17.43
CA THR A 178 6.11 -23.07 -16.98
C THR A 178 7.46 -22.35 -17.14
N PHE A 179 7.95 -22.31 -18.38
CA PHE A 179 9.18 -21.60 -18.75
C PHE A 179 9.01 -20.08 -18.75
N ILE A 180 7.80 -19.62 -19.02
CA ILE A 180 7.38 -18.23 -19.01
C ILE A 180 6.16 -18.15 -18.11
N GLU A 181 6.24 -17.37 -17.04
CA GLU A 181 5.13 -17.05 -16.15
C GLU A 181 4.83 -15.56 -16.27
N PHE A 182 3.66 -15.25 -16.82
CA PHE A 182 3.20 -13.87 -16.96
C PHE A 182 2.61 -13.40 -15.64
N ARG A 183 3.13 -12.28 -15.11
CA ARG A 183 2.58 -11.58 -13.96
C ARG A 183 2.08 -10.21 -14.40
N SER A 184 1.32 -9.56 -13.54
CA SER A 184 0.83 -8.19 -13.75
C SER A 184 1.93 -7.21 -14.15
N GLY A 185 3.06 -7.21 -13.42
CA GLY A 185 4.16 -6.26 -13.62
C GLY A 185 5.34 -6.76 -14.45
N MET A 186 5.45 -8.06 -14.70
CA MET A 186 6.69 -8.66 -15.19
C MET A 186 6.44 -10.01 -15.85
N ILE A 187 7.44 -10.49 -16.59
CA ILE A 187 7.51 -11.86 -17.07
C ILE A 187 8.65 -12.55 -16.32
N ASN A 188 8.32 -13.62 -15.59
CA ASN A 188 9.34 -14.50 -15.03
C ASN A 188 9.72 -15.56 -16.08
N VAL A 189 11.02 -15.67 -16.37
CA VAL A 189 11.58 -16.65 -17.31
C VAL A 189 12.43 -17.65 -16.55
N SER A 190 12.17 -18.94 -16.75
CA SER A 190 12.87 -20.06 -16.11
C SER A 190 13.33 -21.06 -17.18
N PRO A 191 14.64 -21.20 -17.45
CA PRO A 191 15.14 -22.13 -18.47
C PRO A 191 14.78 -23.60 -18.19
N ILE A 192 14.89 -24.04 -16.93
CA ILE A 192 14.45 -25.38 -16.49
C ILE A 192 12.92 -25.52 -16.43
N GLY A 193 12.19 -24.40 -16.26
CA GLY A 193 10.75 -24.37 -16.02
C GLY A 193 10.40 -24.40 -14.52
N ARG A 194 9.40 -23.64 -14.09
CA ARG A 194 9.04 -23.48 -12.66
C ARG A 194 8.42 -24.72 -12.02
N ASN A 195 7.89 -25.65 -12.82
CA ASN A 195 7.28 -26.90 -12.35
C ASN A 195 8.29 -27.99 -11.99
N CYS A 196 9.55 -27.63 -11.71
CA CYS A 196 10.59 -28.53 -11.22
C CYS A 196 10.51 -28.75 -9.70
N SER A 197 11.05 -29.88 -9.22
CA SER A 197 11.15 -30.20 -7.79
C SER A 197 12.21 -29.32 -7.09
N GLN A 198 12.28 -29.37 -5.76
CA GLN A 198 13.32 -28.63 -5.03
C GLN A 198 14.72 -29.20 -5.31
N GLU A 199 14.84 -30.52 -5.42
CA GLU A 199 16.10 -31.16 -5.78
C GLU A 199 16.57 -30.70 -7.17
N GLU A 200 15.66 -30.64 -8.15
CA GLU A 200 15.95 -30.14 -9.49
C GLU A 200 16.32 -28.65 -9.51
N ARG A 201 15.75 -27.83 -8.61
CA ARG A 201 16.15 -26.43 -8.43
C ARG A 201 17.58 -26.31 -7.94
N ASP A 202 17.95 -27.11 -6.94
CA ASP A 202 19.28 -27.11 -6.35
C ASP A 202 20.34 -27.59 -7.37
N GLU A 203 19.99 -28.59 -8.18
CA GLU A 203 20.84 -29.07 -9.28
C GLU A 203 21.00 -28.04 -10.39
N PHE A 204 19.90 -27.41 -10.83
CA PHE A 204 19.94 -26.36 -11.83
C PHE A 204 20.75 -25.16 -11.35
N GLU A 205 20.63 -24.75 -10.08
CA GLU A 205 21.41 -23.64 -9.55
C GLU A 205 22.92 -23.93 -9.60
N LYS A 206 23.34 -25.14 -9.24
CA LYS A 206 24.75 -25.57 -9.33
C LYS A 206 25.21 -25.58 -10.78
N TYR A 207 24.38 -26.11 -11.69
CA TYR A 207 24.66 -26.17 -13.11
C TYR A 207 24.80 -24.76 -13.71
N ASP A 208 23.85 -23.87 -13.43
CA ASP A 208 23.82 -22.49 -13.89
C ASP A 208 25.02 -21.67 -13.40
N LYS A 209 25.51 -21.90 -12.16
CA LYS A 209 26.74 -21.25 -11.66
C LYS A 209 28.00 -21.62 -12.43
N VAL A 210 28.04 -22.81 -13.04
CA VAL A 210 29.18 -23.28 -13.84
C VAL A 210 29.04 -22.88 -15.30
N HIS A 211 27.82 -23.01 -15.84
CA HIS A 211 27.55 -22.85 -17.27
C HIS A 211 26.96 -21.49 -17.66
N ASN A 212 26.64 -20.62 -16.69
CA ASN A 212 26.14 -19.26 -16.89
C ASN A 212 24.86 -19.21 -17.76
N ILE A 213 23.96 -20.18 -17.59
CA ILE A 213 22.79 -20.34 -18.46
C ILE A 213 21.90 -19.09 -18.46
N ARG A 214 21.53 -18.61 -17.27
CA ARG A 214 20.66 -17.44 -17.10
C ARG A 214 21.35 -16.14 -17.49
N SER A 215 22.61 -15.94 -17.12
CA SER A 215 23.36 -14.73 -17.46
C SER A 215 23.55 -14.60 -18.97
N ASN A 216 23.98 -15.67 -19.65
CA ASN A 216 24.13 -15.68 -21.10
C ASN A 216 22.78 -15.40 -21.80
N MET A 217 21.69 -16.01 -21.32
CA MET A 217 20.36 -15.75 -21.86
C MET A 217 19.92 -14.29 -21.66
N VAL A 218 20.18 -13.71 -20.49
CA VAL A 218 19.87 -12.30 -20.18
C VAL A 218 20.66 -11.35 -21.07
N GLU A 219 21.94 -11.62 -21.35
CA GLU A 219 22.76 -10.82 -22.27
C GLU A 219 22.15 -10.78 -23.67
N VAL A 220 21.80 -11.96 -24.23
CA VAL A 220 21.15 -12.06 -25.54
C VAL A 220 19.81 -11.32 -25.57
N LEU A 221 18.99 -11.46 -24.52
CA LEU A 221 17.72 -10.76 -24.42
C LEU A 221 17.89 -9.25 -24.33
N ARG A 222 18.89 -8.77 -23.57
CA ARG A 222 19.19 -7.35 -23.41
C ARG A 222 19.58 -6.71 -24.73
N GLU A 223 20.42 -7.37 -25.52
CA GLU A 223 20.81 -6.89 -26.84
C GLU A 223 19.62 -6.87 -27.80
N LYS A 224 18.88 -7.99 -27.90
CA LYS A 224 17.75 -8.12 -28.83
C LYS A 224 16.63 -7.13 -28.54
N PHE A 225 16.30 -6.97 -27.25
CA PHE A 225 15.17 -6.17 -26.79
C PHE A 225 15.58 -4.82 -26.20
N ALA A 226 16.76 -4.29 -26.58
CA ALA A 226 17.21 -2.97 -26.16
C ALA A 226 16.17 -1.87 -26.45
N HIS A 227 15.44 -2.01 -27.57
CA HIS A 227 14.37 -1.10 -27.99
C HIS A 227 13.10 -1.16 -27.10
N LEU A 228 12.95 -2.18 -26.26
CA LEU A 228 11.83 -2.33 -25.31
C LEU A 228 12.14 -1.72 -23.93
N ASN A 229 13.40 -1.34 -23.69
CA ASN A 229 13.88 -0.79 -22.43
C ASN A 229 13.49 -1.66 -21.20
N LEU A 230 13.78 -2.95 -21.29
CA LEU A 230 13.53 -3.91 -20.21
C LEU A 230 14.73 -4.02 -19.27
N THR A 231 14.44 -4.07 -17.98
CA THR A 231 15.36 -4.54 -16.94
C THR A 231 15.19 -6.04 -16.75
N PHE A 232 16.32 -6.73 -16.63
CA PHE A 232 16.38 -8.16 -16.34
C PHE A 232 17.06 -8.37 -14.98
N SER A 233 16.40 -9.06 -14.07
CA SER A 233 16.91 -9.36 -12.73
C SER A 233 16.99 -10.86 -12.49
N ILE A 234 18.20 -11.38 -12.36
CA ILE A 234 18.42 -12.80 -12.01
C ILE A 234 18.15 -12.95 -10.52
N GLY A 235 17.17 -13.78 -10.17
CA GLY A 235 16.70 -13.93 -8.80
C GLY A 235 16.35 -15.39 -8.48
N GLY A 236 16.69 -15.80 -7.27
CA GLY A 236 16.47 -17.17 -6.81
C GLY A 236 17.31 -18.20 -7.57
N GLN A 237 16.86 -19.45 -7.55
CA GLN A 237 17.66 -20.60 -8.00
C GLN A 237 17.54 -20.88 -9.51
N ILE A 238 16.39 -20.57 -10.12
CA ILE A 238 16.03 -21.10 -11.45
C ILE A 238 15.58 -20.07 -12.49
N SER A 239 15.35 -18.82 -12.10
CA SER A 239 14.67 -17.86 -12.98
C SER A 239 15.33 -16.49 -12.98
N PHE A 240 14.84 -15.63 -13.86
CA PHE A 240 15.04 -14.20 -13.84
C PHE A 240 13.73 -13.50 -14.21
N ASP A 241 13.54 -12.27 -13.75
CA ASP A 241 12.39 -11.44 -14.07
C ASP A 241 12.75 -10.43 -15.16
N ALA A 242 11.83 -10.20 -16.10
CA ALA A 242 11.91 -9.18 -17.13
C ALA A 242 10.75 -8.18 -16.95
N PHE A 243 11.07 -6.91 -16.78
CA PHE A 243 10.11 -5.84 -16.53
C PHE A 243 10.60 -4.52 -17.13
N PRO A 244 9.73 -3.54 -17.43
CA PRO A 244 10.15 -2.24 -17.92
C PRO A 244 11.08 -1.54 -16.95
N GLN A 245 12.07 -0.81 -17.46
CA GLN A 245 12.98 -0.04 -16.62
C GLN A 245 12.22 0.91 -15.69
N GLY A 246 12.64 0.98 -14.42
CA GLY A 246 12.02 1.82 -13.39
C GLY A 246 10.74 1.23 -12.78
N TRP A 247 10.45 -0.07 -13.01
CA TRP A 247 9.37 -0.81 -12.33
C TRP A 247 9.83 -1.52 -11.05
N ASP A 248 11.05 -1.24 -10.59
CA ASP A 248 11.47 -1.47 -9.21
C ASP A 248 10.72 -0.53 -8.24
N LYS A 249 11.06 -0.56 -6.94
CA LYS A 249 10.33 0.21 -5.91
C LYS A 249 10.31 1.72 -6.17
N THR A 250 11.24 2.27 -6.98
CA THR A 250 11.20 3.68 -7.38
C THR A 250 9.94 4.06 -8.15
N TYR A 251 9.23 3.09 -8.76
CA TYR A 251 7.99 3.34 -9.48
C TYR A 251 6.92 4.02 -8.62
N CYS A 252 6.87 3.76 -7.32
CA CYS A 252 5.88 4.36 -6.43
C CYS A 252 6.13 5.87 -6.20
N LEU A 253 7.36 6.35 -6.41
CA LEU A 253 7.76 7.74 -6.12
C LEU A 253 7.01 8.76 -6.97
N LYS A 254 6.52 8.37 -8.16
CA LYS A 254 5.68 9.23 -9.01
C LYS A 254 4.34 9.61 -8.37
N TYR A 255 3.85 8.84 -7.40
CA TYR A 255 2.64 9.18 -6.65
C TYR A 255 2.93 10.08 -5.45
N LEU A 256 4.20 10.38 -5.18
CA LEU A 256 4.68 11.10 -4.00
C LEU A 256 5.29 12.46 -4.37
N GLU A 257 4.97 13.03 -5.54
CA GLU A 257 5.49 14.32 -6.02
C GLU A 257 5.20 15.48 -5.05
N GLU A 258 4.09 15.40 -4.32
CA GLU A 258 3.65 16.38 -3.32
C GLU A 258 4.53 16.43 -2.04
N PHE A 259 5.38 15.42 -1.82
CA PHE A 259 6.26 15.35 -0.65
C PHE A 259 7.63 15.94 -0.96
N GLN A 260 8.08 16.82 -0.05
CA GLN A 260 9.41 17.44 -0.09
C GLN A 260 10.47 16.51 0.51
N GLU A 261 10.08 15.69 1.49
CA GLU A 261 10.97 14.77 2.18
C GLU A 261 10.30 13.39 2.28
N ILE A 262 10.98 12.39 1.72
CA ILE A 262 10.53 10.99 1.67
C ILE A 262 11.57 10.16 2.42
N HIS A 263 11.26 9.72 3.63
CA HIS A 263 12.11 8.75 4.33
C HIS A 263 11.74 7.36 3.86
N PHE A 264 12.67 6.63 3.29
CA PHE A 264 12.46 5.23 2.91
C PHE A 264 13.19 4.30 3.88
N PHE A 265 12.49 3.30 4.42
CA PHE A 265 13.06 2.28 5.31
C PHE A 265 13.01 0.90 4.62
N GLY A 266 14.13 0.19 4.55
CA GLY A 266 14.23 -1.13 3.92
C GLY A 266 15.37 -1.98 4.48
N ASP A 267 15.26 -3.31 4.36
CA ASP A 267 16.25 -4.27 4.88
C ASP A 267 17.27 -4.72 3.82
N LYS A 268 16.92 -4.63 2.52
CA LYS A 268 17.76 -5.11 1.40
C LYS A 268 18.25 -3.96 0.53
N THR A 269 18.88 -2.99 1.17
CA THR A 269 19.39 -1.75 0.54
C THR A 269 20.75 -1.93 -0.14
N TYR A 270 21.43 -3.06 0.08
CA TYR A 270 22.69 -3.39 -0.59
C TYR A 270 22.48 -3.60 -2.10
N LYS A 271 23.53 -3.39 -2.91
CA LYS A 271 23.48 -3.57 -4.36
C LYS A 271 22.97 -4.96 -4.75
N GLY A 272 21.87 -5.01 -5.49
CA GLY A 272 21.19 -6.25 -5.89
C GLY A 272 20.07 -6.70 -4.95
N GLY A 273 19.92 -6.06 -3.80
CA GLY A 273 18.72 -6.15 -2.97
C GLY A 273 17.55 -5.38 -3.59
N ASN A 274 16.33 -5.77 -3.27
CA ASN A 274 15.12 -5.20 -3.89
C ASN A 274 14.72 -3.82 -3.34
N ASP A 275 15.44 -3.30 -2.35
CA ASP A 275 15.29 -1.92 -1.84
C ASP A 275 16.35 -0.98 -2.38
N HIS A 276 17.37 -1.50 -3.09
CA HIS A 276 18.55 -0.74 -3.45
C HIS A 276 18.22 0.51 -4.28
N GLU A 277 17.42 0.36 -5.34
CA GLU A 277 17.12 1.45 -6.25
C GLU A 277 16.31 2.57 -5.58
N ILE A 278 15.36 2.21 -4.71
CA ILE A 278 14.58 3.21 -3.96
C ILE A 278 15.40 3.84 -2.83
N TYR A 279 16.28 3.09 -2.19
CA TYR A 279 17.18 3.59 -1.14
C TYR A 279 18.20 4.60 -1.67
N GLU A 280 18.79 4.34 -2.84
CA GLU A 280 19.76 5.22 -3.50
C GLU A 280 19.11 6.37 -4.29
N SER A 281 17.78 6.42 -4.35
CA SER A 281 17.08 7.46 -5.11
C SER A 281 17.31 8.84 -4.50
N GLU A 282 17.68 9.83 -5.31
CA GLU A 282 17.84 11.24 -4.89
C GLU A 282 16.56 11.84 -4.29
N ARG A 283 15.40 11.23 -4.57
CA ARG A 283 14.10 11.62 -4.01
C ARG A 283 13.88 11.14 -2.58
N THR A 284 14.74 10.28 -2.04
CA THR A 284 14.55 9.65 -0.74
C THR A 284 15.71 9.90 0.20
N VAL A 285 15.39 10.03 1.48
CA VAL A 285 16.35 9.85 2.59
C VAL A 285 16.26 8.38 2.98
N GLY A 286 17.21 7.57 2.52
CA GLY A 286 17.23 6.12 2.75
C GLY A 286 17.73 5.73 4.14
N HIS A 287 17.02 4.80 4.80
CA HIS A 287 17.34 4.21 6.10
C HIS A 287 17.43 2.70 5.95
N THR A 288 18.62 2.15 6.18
CA THR A 288 18.78 0.69 6.24
C THR A 288 18.35 0.21 7.62
N VAL A 289 17.47 -0.79 7.67
CA VAL A 289 17.03 -1.44 8.91
C VAL A 289 17.42 -2.91 8.90
N THR A 290 17.60 -3.48 10.09
CA THR A 290 17.99 -4.89 10.25
C THR A 290 16.85 -5.75 10.77
N SER A 291 15.79 -5.13 11.29
CA SER A 291 14.62 -5.80 11.83
C SER A 291 13.44 -4.83 12.02
N PRO A 292 12.22 -5.33 12.27
CA PRO A 292 11.09 -4.48 12.65
C PRO A 292 11.32 -3.65 13.94
N ASP A 293 12.08 -4.17 14.90
CA ASP A 293 12.38 -3.40 16.12
C ASP A 293 13.37 -2.25 15.82
N ASP A 294 14.34 -2.47 14.93
CA ASP A 294 15.25 -1.42 14.44
C ASP A 294 14.49 -0.31 13.69
N THR A 295 13.53 -0.67 12.84
CA THR A 295 12.61 0.30 12.19
C THR A 295 11.88 1.17 13.22
N LEU A 296 11.37 0.56 14.29
CA LEU A 296 10.67 1.26 15.37
C LEU A 296 11.59 2.24 16.08
N ASP A 297 12.80 1.82 16.42
CA ASP A 297 13.78 2.63 17.15
C ASP A 297 14.26 3.84 16.33
N GLN A 298 14.56 3.62 15.04
CA GLN A 298 14.94 4.68 14.11
C GLN A 298 13.80 5.69 13.91
N CYS A 299 12.58 5.22 13.64
CA CYS A 299 11.43 6.11 13.46
C CYS A 299 11.07 6.86 14.74
N THR A 300 11.20 6.23 15.91
CA THR A 300 10.98 6.91 17.20
C THR A 300 11.96 8.07 17.35
N SER A 301 13.25 7.84 17.05
CA SER A 301 14.30 8.85 17.12
C SER A 301 14.09 10.00 16.14
N LEU A 302 13.64 9.70 14.92
CA LEU A 302 13.45 10.69 13.85
C LEU A 302 12.16 11.51 14.00
N PHE A 303 11.06 10.88 14.42
CA PHE A 303 9.73 11.49 14.31
C PHE A 303 9.03 11.72 15.65
N LEU A 304 9.36 10.97 16.70
CA LEU A 304 8.62 10.98 17.98
C LEU A 304 9.40 11.59 19.14
N VAL A 305 10.73 11.72 19.05
CA VAL A 305 11.50 12.49 20.05
C VAL A 305 11.17 13.98 19.88
N LYS A 306 10.74 14.62 20.96
CA LYS A 306 10.58 16.08 20.99
C LYS A 306 11.95 16.69 20.73
N GLN A 307 12.11 17.41 19.63
CA GLN A 307 13.23 18.34 19.49
C GLN A 307 13.06 19.38 20.61
N VAL A 308 13.93 19.29 21.60
CA VAL A 308 14.00 20.18 22.78
C VAL A 308 14.48 21.54 22.33
#